data_AF-A0A965EU06-F1
#
_entry.id   AF-A0A965EU06-F1
#
_cell.length_a   1.000
_cell.length_b   1.000
_cell.length_c   1.000
_cell.angle_alpha   90.00
_cell.angle_beta   90.00
_cell.angle_gamma   90.00
#
_symmetry.space_group_name_H-M   'P 1'
#
loop_
_entity.id
_entity.type
_entity.pdbx_description
1 polymer ?
#
loop_
_entity_poly.entity_id
_entity_poly.type
_entity_poly.pdbx_seq_one_letter_code
_entity_poly.pdbx_strand_id
1 'polypeptide(L)'
;MADARRRADGGRNAVPAPAPTGSGPDGRRRIFLLAAAFLSGAVIMVLELAGNRILAPWFGNSTCTWTGLIGVVLISLSCGYSLGGFLADRRPDYGMLAHLLAVSAVLTMVVPVLQDVAALPLSSAGVVSGPILATVLLLAAPACLLAAVSPFTIKLLSLLSADQRVGVSAGAIGTCATLGSVLGTFATGFVLIPHLSLHRIFWGAGAVLGLLALAGYLLFSRRLPRTRVAAAVLVAGLAAASLGGLRSARLPETILFEQTTPYHRIRVVEAPVADGDRVRYLFLDTTVEGGCFLRSGKPAVPYQQAWELVRGYFPQPRRVA
;
A
#
# COMPACT_ATOMS: atom_id res chain seq x y z
N MET A 1 59.30 -38.69 -43.51
CA MET A 1 58.07 -39.21 -42.85
C MET A 1 57.56 -38.22 -41.78
N ALA A 2 57.62 -36.91 -42.06
CA ALA A 2 57.51 -35.82 -41.09
C ALA A 2 56.22 -34.99 -41.24
N ASP A 3 55.18 -35.55 -41.86
CA ASP A 3 54.02 -34.78 -42.32
C ASP A 3 52.68 -35.18 -41.65
N ALA A 4 52.74 -35.91 -40.54
CA ALA A 4 51.55 -36.44 -39.85
C ALA A 4 51.19 -35.72 -38.53
N ARG A 5 51.92 -34.68 -38.12
CA ARG A 5 51.73 -34.02 -36.80
C ARG A 5 51.15 -32.59 -36.83
N ARG A 6 50.72 -32.08 -37.99
CA ARG A 6 50.20 -30.70 -38.12
C ARG A 6 48.67 -30.57 -38.21
N ARG A 7 47.90 -31.61 -37.88
CA ARG A 7 46.42 -31.60 -37.97
C ARG A 7 45.69 -31.74 -36.62
N ALA A 8 46.33 -31.46 -35.49
CA ALA A 8 45.73 -31.68 -34.16
C ALA A 8 45.41 -30.42 -33.33
N ASP A 9 45.73 -29.20 -33.78
CA ASP A 9 45.64 -27.99 -32.92
C ASP A 9 44.62 -26.92 -33.35
N GLY A 10 43.78 -27.17 -34.35
CA GLY A 10 42.86 -26.14 -34.88
C GLY A 10 41.55 -25.91 -34.13
N GLY A 11 41.26 -26.67 -33.06
CA GLY A 11 39.87 -26.83 -32.58
C GLY A 11 39.49 -26.23 -31.23
N ARG A 12 40.39 -25.59 -30.47
CA ARG A 12 40.14 -25.32 -29.03
C ARG A 12 39.87 -23.88 -28.60
N ASN A 13 39.95 -22.89 -29.48
CA ASN A 13 39.74 -21.47 -29.11
C ASN A 13 38.63 -20.78 -29.91
N ALA A 14 37.48 -21.45 -30.09
CA ALA A 14 36.27 -20.71 -30.44
C ALA A 14 35.77 -19.98 -29.19
N VAL A 15 36.13 -18.69 -29.05
CA VAL A 15 35.47 -17.78 -28.11
C VAL A 15 33.97 -17.88 -28.39
N PRO A 16 33.13 -18.25 -27.40
CA PRO A 16 31.68 -18.27 -27.61
C PRO A 16 31.25 -16.88 -28.06
N ALA A 17 30.62 -16.78 -29.22
CA ALA A 17 30.07 -15.53 -29.70
C ALA A 17 29.16 -14.93 -28.60
N PRO A 18 29.24 -13.62 -28.32
CA PRO A 18 28.36 -13.00 -27.34
C PRO A 18 26.92 -13.31 -27.73
N ALA A 19 26.19 -13.96 -26.80
CA ALA A 19 24.81 -14.33 -27.00
C ALA A 19 24.02 -13.09 -27.43
N PRO A 20 23.13 -13.20 -28.43
CA PRO A 20 22.41 -12.05 -28.94
C PRO A 20 21.66 -11.37 -27.79
N THR A 21 21.93 -10.08 -27.59
CA THR A 21 21.14 -9.16 -26.75
C THR A 21 19.81 -8.86 -27.44
N GLY A 22 19.05 -9.92 -27.70
CA GLY A 22 17.74 -9.90 -28.32
C GLY A 22 16.70 -10.37 -27.32
N SER A 23 15.57 -9.67 -27.30
CA SER A 23 14.36 -9.96 -26.53
C SER A 23 13.77 -11.34 -26.85
N GLY A 24 14.41 -12.41 -26.38
CA GLY A 24 13.84 -13.76 -26.36
C GLY A 24 12.73 -13.89 -25.30
N PRO A 25 12.01 -15.03 -25.27
CA PRO A 25 11.00 -15.32 -24.25
C PRO A 25 11.53 -15.17 -22.82
N ASP A 26 12.83 -15.39 -22.60
CA ASP A 26 13.48 -15.23 -21.29
C ASP A 26 13.69 -13.75 -20.91
N GLY A 27 13.86 -12.85 -21.88
CA GLY A 27 13.95 -11.41 -21.63
C GLY A 27 12.64 -10.84 -21.10
N ARG A 28 11.50 -11.25 -21.69
CA ARG A 28 10.16 -10.84 -21.21
C ARG A 28 9.88 -11.34 -19.80
N ARG A 29 10.26 -12.58 -19.49
CA ARG A 29 10.15 -13.16 -18.14
C ARG A 29 10.99 -12.38 -17.14
N ARG A 30 12.24 -12.07 -17.47
CA ARG A 30 13.13 -11.29 -16.60
C ARG A 30 12.56 -9.90 -16.30
N ILE A 31 12.11 -9.16 -17.32
CA ILE A 31 11.50 -7.83 -17.14
C ILE A 31 10.26 -7.92 -16.25
N PHE A 32 9.40 -8.92 -16.46
CA PHE A 32 8.21 -9.14 -15.63
C PHE A 32 8.56 -9.38 -14.15
N LEU A 33 9.57 -10.22 -13.86
CA LEU A 33 9.99 -10.50 -12.49
C LEU A 33 10.58 -9.27 -11.81
N LEU A 34 11.39 -8.48 -12.52
CA LEU A 34 11.95 -7.23 -12.00
C LEU A 34 10.86 -6.18 -11.76
N ALA A 35 9.89 -6.07 -12.67
CA ALA A 35 8.73 -5.20 -12.51
C ALA A 35 7.86 -5.63 -11.33
N ALA A 36 7.67 -6.93 -11.12
CA ALA A 36 6.95 -7.46 -9.97
C ALA A 36 7.61 -7.09 -8.65
N ALA A 37 8.94 -7.28 -8.55
CA ALA A 37 9.70 -6.89 -7.37
C ALA A 37 9.63 -5.37 -7.10
N PHE A 38 9.82 -4.57 -8.14
CA PHE A 38 9.76 -3.11 -8.06
C PHE A 38 8.37 -2.62 -7.61
N LEU A 39 7.31 -3.08 -8.26
CA LEU A 39 5.94 -2.65 -7.95
C LEU A 39 5.46 -3.20 -6.60
N SER A 40 5.83 -4.42 -6.21
CA SER A 40 5.51 -4.91 -4.86
C SER A 40 6.18 -4.06 -3.79
N GLY A 41 7.47 -3.72 -3.96
CA GLY A 41 8.20 -2.85 -3.04
C GLY A 41 7.58 -1.45 -2.95
N ALA A 42 7.19 -0.88 -4.09
CA ALA A 42 6.50 0.42 -4.12
C ALA A 42 5.15 0.38 -3.39
N VAL A 43 4.33 -0.64 -3.64
CA VAL A 43 3.01 -0.75 -3.02
C VAL A 43 3.07 -1.08 -1.54
N ILE A 44 4.07 -1.85 -1.08
CA ILE A 44 4.31 -2.04 0.36
C ILE A 44 4.46 -0.68 1.06
N MET A 45 5.26 0.23 0.50
CA MET A 45 5.44 1.57 1.09
C MET A 45 4.19 2.44 0.97
N VAL A 46 3.40 2.29 -0.11
CA VAL A 46 2.09 2.94 -0.22
C VAL A 46 1.17 2.47 0.91
N LEU A 47 1.07 1.16 1.15
CA LEU A 47 0.25 0.58 2.21
C LEU A 47 0.67 1.09 3.59
N GLU A 48 1.98 1.19 3.85
CA GLU A 48 2.50 1.62 5.15
C GLU A 48 2.19 3.10 5.41
N LEU A 49 2.53 3.98 4.47
CA LEU A 49 2.36 5.44 4.64
C LEU A 49 0.89 5.87 4.55
N ALA A 50 0.16 5.37 3.55
CA ALA A 50 -1.24 5.71 3.37
C ALA A 50 -2.16 4.95 4.35
N GLY A 51 -1.74 3.76 4.81
CA GLY A 51 -2.45 2.97 5.81
C GLY A 51 -2.53 3.69 7.16
N ASN A 52 -1.45 4.35 7.59
CA ASN A 52 -1.51 5.17 8.79
C ASN A 52 -2.54 6.31 8.68
N ARG A 53 -2.68 6.90 7.48
CA ARG A 53 -3.68 7.94 7.20
C ARG A 53 -5.10 7.40 7.15
N ILE A 54 -5.28 6.14 6.77
CA ILE A 54 -6.56 5.45 6.93
C ILE A 54 -6.89 5.31 8.41
N LEU A 55 -5.96 4.95 9.28
CA LEU A 55 -6.23 4.73 10.72
C LEU A 55 -6.41 6.02 11.53
N ALA A 56 -5.82 7.13 11.08
CA ALA A 56 -5.85 8.43 11.77
C ALA A 56 -7.22 8.93 12.27
N PRO A 57 -8.36 8.73 11.58
CA PRO A 57 -9.67 9.21 12.04
C PRO A 57 -10.20 8.53 13.31
N TRP A 58 -9.72 7.31 13.60
CA TRP A 58 -10.17 6.50 14.74
C TRP A 58 -9.17 6.52 15.89
N PHE A 59 -7.88 6.50 15.56
CA PHE A 59 -6.80 6.32 16.54
C PHE A 59 -5.88 7.53 16.65
N GLY A 60 -6.09 8.56 15.83
CA GLY A 60 -5.23 9.74 15.75
C GLY A 60 -3.87 9.44 15.13
N ASN A 61 -3.07 10.50 14.95
CA ASN A 61 -1.71 10.41 14.41
C ASN A 61 -0.65 10.43 15.54
N SER A 62 -0.73 9.47 16.47
CA SER A 62 0.19 9.37 17.61
C SER A 62 1.39 8.48 17.31
N THR A 63 2.47 8.61 18.11
CA THR A 63 3.63 7.71 18.06
C THR A 63 3.24 6.26 18.36
N CYS A 64 2.20 6.03 19.17
CA CYS A 64 1.67 4.70 19.46
C CYS A 64 1.04 4.07 18.21
N THR A 65 0.23 4.85 17.47
CA THR A 65 -0.38 4.42 16.20
C THR A 65 0.68 4.06 15.17
N TRP A 66 1.67 4.94 14.97
CA TRP A 66 2.78 4.72 14.03
C TRP A 66 3.61 3.50 14.38
N THR A 67 4.04 3.39 15.63
CA THR A 67 4.86 2.26 16.10
C THR A 67 4.12 0.93 15.96
N GLY A 68 2.84 0.89 16.34
CA GLY A 68 1.99 -0.29 16.18
C GLY A 68 1.85 -0.70 14.72
N LEU A 69 1.64 0.27 13.83
CA LEU A 69 1.49 0.00 12.40
C LEU A 69 2.77 -0.58 11.79
N ILE A 70 3.92 0.07 12.02
CA ILE A 70 5.21 -0.39 11.51
C ILE A 70 5.50 -1.80 12.04
N GLY A 71 5.29 -2.04 13.34
CA GLY A 71 5.53 -3.35 13.95
C GLY A 71 4.71 -4.47 13.29
N VAL A 72 3.41 -4.24 13.06
CA VAL A 72 2.54 -5.21 12.40
C VAL A 72 2.94 -5.43 10.94
N VAL A 73 3.28 -4.37 10.20
CA VAL A 73 3.74 -4.47 8.82
C VAL A 73 5.02 -5.30 8.75
N LEU A 74 6.01 -5.04 9.59
CA LEU A 74 7.27 -5.81 9.62
C LEU A 74 7.07 -7.30 9.97
N ILE A 75 6.19 -7.61 10.94
CA ILE A 75 5.82 -9.00 11.25
C ILE A 75 5.18 -9.66 10.02
N SER A 76 4.25 -8.94 9.38
CA SER A 76 3.55 -9.43 8.19
C SER A 76 4.50 -9.67 7.02
N LEU A 77 5.46 -8.76 6.79
CA LEU A 77 6.51 -8.92 5.79
C LEU A 77 7.37 -10.16 6.09
N SER A 78 7.76 -10.35 7.35
CA SER A 78 8.53 -11.53 7.79
C SER A 78 7.78 -12.84 7.48
N CYS A 79 6.50 -12.92 7.86
CA CYS A 79 5.64 -14.05 7.51
C CYS A 79 5.52 -14.24 5.99
N GLY A 80 5.40 -13.14 5.25
CA GLY A 80 5.34 -13.12 3.81
C GLY A 80 6.59 -13.67 3.14
N TYR A 81 7.78 -13.29 3.61
CA TYR A 81 9.05 -13.81 3.10
C TYR A 81 9.16 -15.32 3.31
N SER A 82 8.79 -15.83 4.49
CA SER A 82 8.76 -17.27 4.74
C SER A 82 7.73 -17.99 3.87
N LEU A 83 6.50 -17.45 3.76
CA LEU A 83 5.44 -18.01 2.94
C LEU A 83 5.80 -18.05 1.46
N GLY A 84 6.37 -16.96 0.95
CA GLY A 84 6.79 -16.82 -0.44
C GLY A 84 7.92 -17.78 -0.79
N GLY A 85 8.92 -17.93 0.08
CA GLY A 85 9.99 -18.93 -0.11
C GLY A 85 9.45 -20.36 -0.16
N PHE A 86 8.60 -20.72 0.81
CA PHE A 86 7.96 -22.03 0.83
C PHE A 86 7.11 -22.31 -0.43
N LEU A 87 6.29 -21.34 -0.85
CA LEU A 87 5.43 -21.50 -2.02
C LEU A 87 6.25 -21.56 -3.32
N ALA A 88 7.34 -20.81 -3.40
CA ALA A 88 8.25 -20.79 -4.52
C ALA A 88 8.96 -22.14 -4.71
N ASP A 89 9.37 -22.79 -3.63
CA ASP A 89 9.99 -24.12 -3.72
C ASP A 89 8.97 -25.20 -4.09
N ARG A 90 7.73 -25.09 -3.60
CA ARG A 90 6.70 -26.10 -3.86
C ARG A 90 6.13 -26.03 -5.27
N ARG A 91 5.89 -24.82 -5.80
CA ARG A 91 5.30 -24.60 -7.13
C ARG A 91 5.88 -23.34 -7.79
N PRO A 92 7.12 -23.40 -8.31
CA PRO A 92 7.76 -22.27 -8.99
C PRO A 92 7.13 -22.03 -10.38
N ASP A 93 5.93 -21.45 -10.41
CA ASP A 93 5.20 -21.12 -11.64
C ASP A 93 4.80 -19.65 -11.69
N TYR A 94 4.88 -19.07 -12.89
CA TYR A 94 4.44 -17.70 -13.17
C TYR A 94 2.94 -17.52 -12.92
N GLY A 95 2.15 -18.58 -13.10
CA GLY A 95 0.72 -18.56 -12.76
C GLY A 95 0.50 -18.32 -11.26
N MET A 96 1.28 -18.95 -10.38
CA MET A 96 1.16 -18.75 -8.93
C MET A 96 1.61 -17.35 -8.51
N LEU A 97 2.68 -16.82 -9.10
CA LEU A 97 3.09 -15.43 -8.91
C LEU A 97 1.98 -14.44 -9.31
N ALA A 98 1.34 -14.68 -10.46
CA ALA A 98 0.19 -13.88 -10.90
C ALA A 98 -1.01 -13.98 -9.94
N HIS A 99 -1.25 -15.15 -9.34
CA HIS A 99 -2.28 -15.30 -8.29
C HIS A 99 -1.93 -14.50 -7.04
N LEU A 100 -0.68 -14.57 -6.55
CA LEU A 100 -0.24 -13.78 -5.41
C LEU A 100 -0.47 -12.28 -5.66
N LEU A 101 -0.03 -11.77 -6.81
CA LEU A 101 -0.22 -10.37 -7.20
C LEU A 101 -1.70 -9.99 -7.32
N ALA A 102 -2.54 -10.88 -7.89
CA ALA A 102 -3.97 -10.63 -8.02
C ALA A 102 -4.69 -10.59 -6.66
N VAL A 103 -4.37 -11.51 -5.75
CA VAL A 103 -4.96 -11.52 -4.40
C VAL A 103 -4.48 -10.30 -3.61
N SER A 104 -3.19 -9.96 -3.67
CA SER A 104 -2.66 -8.73 -3.08
C SER A 104 -3.34 -7.47 -3.62
N ALA A 105 -3.59 -7.41 -4.93
CA ALA A 105 -4.29 -6.30 -5.57
C ALA A 105 -5.70 -6.13 -5.00
N VAL A 106 -6.48 -7.22 -4.93
CA VAL A 106 -7.85 -7.20 -4.41
C VAL A 106 -7.86 -6.80 -2.94
N LEU A 107 -7.02 -7.42 -2.11
CA LEU A 107 -6.93 -7.08 -0.69
C LEU A 107 -6.57 -5.60 -0.48
N THR A 108 -5.62 -5.08 -1.27
CA THR A 108 -5.24 -3.66 -1.23
C THR A 108 -6.42 -2.74 -1.59
N MET A 109 -7.22 -3.08 -2.61
CA MET A 109 -8.41 -2.28 -2.98
C MET A 109 -9.53 -2.33 -1.93
N VAL A 110 -9.62 -3.43 -1.19
CA VAL A 110 -10.64 -3.67 -0.16
C VAL A 110 -10.34 -2.92 1.13
N VAL A 111 -9.07 -2.62 1.46
CA VAL A 111 -8.67 -1.88 2.67
C VAL A 111 -9.52 -0.63 2.94
N PRO A 112 -9.65 0.35 2.02
CA PRO A 112 -10.44 1.55 2.27
C PRO A 112 -11.96 1.29 2.37
N VAL A 113 -12.46 0.14 1.92
CA VAL A 113 -13.89 -0.21 2.05
C VAL A 113 -14.16 -0.78 3.44
N LEU A 114 -13.23 -1.57 3.97
CA LEU A 114 -13.37 -2.20 5.29
C LEU A 114 -12.95 -1.29 6.45
N GLN A 115 -12.36 -0.13 6.19
CA GLN A 115 -11.81 0.75 7.24
C GLN A 115 -12.84 1.07 8.33
N ASP A 116 -14.08 1.43 7.97
CA ASP A 116 -15.11 1.81 8.93
C ASP A 116 -15.55 0.60 9.76
N VAL A 117 -15.80 -0.53 9.09
CA VAL A 117 -16.26 -1.78 9.71
C VAL A 117 -15.20 -2.37 10.65
N ALA A 118 -13.93 -2.26 10.27
CA ALA A 118 -12.81 -2.76 11.04
C ALA A 118 -12.45 -1.84 12.21
N ALA A 119 -12.38 -0.53 11.99
CA ALA A 119 -11.82 0.41 12.95
C ALA A 119 -12.84 0.91 13.97
N LEU A 120 -14.13 1.04 13.62
CA LEU A 120 -15.16 1.53 14.54
C LEU A 120 -15.35 0.65 15.79
N PRO A 121 -15.44 -0.68 15.69
CA PRO A 121 -15.57 -1.53 16.89
C PRO A 121 -14.30 -1.53 17.76
N LEU A 122 -13.15 -1.23 17.15
CA LEU A 122 -11.85 -1.27 17.80
C LEU A 122 -11.42 0.08 18.38
N SER A 123 -12.14 1.17 18.08
CA SER A 123 -11.79 2.51 18.57
C SER A 123 -11.91 2.62 20.10
N SER A 124 -12.73 1.78 20.73
CA SER A 124 -12.85 1.69 22.19
C SER A 124 -11.83 0.77 22.84
N ALA A 125 -11.03 0.02 22.07
CA ALA A 125 -10.09 -0.97 22.59
C ALA A 125 -8.81 -0.38 23.21
N GLY A 126 -8.70 0.94 23.30
CA GLY A 126 -7.56 1.66 23.89
C GLY A 126 -6.56 2.19 22.85
N VAL A 127 -5.73 3.15 23.30
CA VAL A 127 -4.83 3.94 22.43
C VAL A 127 -3.72 3.10 21.78
N VAL A 128 -3.34 1.98 22.39
CA VAL A 128 -2.26 1.09 21.89
C VAL A 128 -2.83 -0.12 21.15
N SER A 129 -3.70 -0.88 21.80
CA SER A 129 -4.30 -2.11 21.27
C SER A 129 -5.21 -1.87 20.07
N GLY A 130 -6.00 -0.79 20.08
CA GLY A 130 -6.90 -0.44 18.98
C GLY A 130 -6.20 -0.34 17.62
N PRO A 131 -5.21 0.56 17.45
CA PRO A 131 -4.53 0.69 16.16
C PRO A 131 -3.72 -0.54 15.75
N ILE A 132 -3.15 -1.31 16.69
CA ILE A 132 -2.46 -2.57 16.38
C ILE A 132 -3.45 -3.58 15.78
N LEU A 133 -4.57 -3.82 16.45
CA LEU A 133 -5.59 -4.78 15.98
C LEU A 133 -6.20 -4.35 14.64
N ALA A 134 -6.47 -3.05 14.48
CA ALA A 134 -6.96 -2.51 13.21
C ALA A 134 -5.93 -2.69 12.08
N THR A 135 -4.64 -2.46 12.35
CA THR A 135 -3.56 -2.70 11.37
C THR A 135 -3.46 -4.18 11.02
N VAL A 136 -3.55 -5.08 11.99
CA VAL A 136 -3.54 -6.53 11.74
C VAL A 136 -4.69 -6.90 10.81
N LEU A 137 -5.89 -6.42 11.10
CA LEU A 137 -7.07 -6.77 10.33
C LEU A 137 -7.04 -6.21 8.90
N LEU A 138 -6.50 -5.01 8.72
CA LEU A 138 -6.56 -4.29 7.43
C LEU A 138 -5.31 -4.49 6.57
N LEU A 139 -4.11 -4.42 7.14
CA LEU A 139 -2.86 -4.32 6.39
C LEU A 139 -2.01 -5.60 6.43
N ALA A 140 -2.18 -6.47 7.42
CA ALA A 140 -1.30 -7.64 7.56
C ALA A 140 -1.39 -8.58 6.36
N ALA A 141 -2.60 -8.91 5.92
CA ALA A 141 -2.83 -9.81 4.79
C ALA A 141 -2.24 -9.28 3.46
N PRO A 142 -2.55 -8.07 2.98
CA PRO A 142 -1.96 -7.55 1.75
C PRO A 142 -0.44 -7.36 1.86
N ALA A 143 0.08 -6.90 3.01
CA ALA A 143 1.53 -6.75 3.21
C ALA A 143 2.26 -8.10 3.17
N CYS A 144 1.71 -9.13 3.83
CA CYS A 144 2.27 -10.48 3.83
C CYS A 144 2.34 -11.07 2.41
N LEU A 145 1.26 -10.96 1.63
CA LEU A 145 1.25 -11.48 0.26
C LEU A 145 2.18 -10.69 -0.67
N LEU A 146 2.34 -9.38 -0.48
CA LEU A 146 3.31 -8.59 -1.24
C LEU A 146 4.75 -8.92 -0.87
N ALA A 147 5.06 -9.17 0.41
CA ALA A 147 6.38 -9.65 0.80
C ALA A 147 6.71 -11.01 0.16
N ALA A 148 5.72 -11.90 0.04
CA ALA A 148 5.90 -13.20 -0.59
C ALA A 148 6.37 -13.12 -2.05
N VAL A 149 6.11 -12.02 -2.76
CA VAL A 149 6.54 -11.79 -4.15
C VAL A 149 8.07 -11.79 -4.28
N SER A 150 8.80 -11.27 -3.29
CA SER A 150 10.27 -11.15 -3.37
C SER A 150 10.96 -12.52 -3.48
N PRO A 151 10.88 -13.43 -2.49
CA PRO A 151 11.52 -14.75 -2.61
C PRO A 151 10.97 -15.57 -3.79
N PHE A 152 9.70 -15.38 -4.16
CA PHE A 152 9.11 -16.06 -5.31
C PHE A 152 9.72 -15.62 -6.64
N THR A 153 9.92 -14.31 -6.82
CA THR A 153 10.58 -13.77 -8.02
C THR A 153 12.07 -14.12 -8.06
N ILE A 154 12.75 -14.19 -6.91
CA ILE A 154 14.13 -14.68 -6.82
C ILE A 154 14.23 -16.11 -7.34
N LYS A 155 13.35 -17.01 -6.87
CA LYS A 155 13.32 -18.41 -7.33
C LYS A 155 13.04 -18.53 -8.83
N LEU A 156 12.04 -17.82 -9.34
CA LEU A 156 11.75 -17.85 -10.77
C LEU A 156 12.90 -17.31 -11.63
N LEU A 157 13.59 -16.27 -11.15
CA LEU A 157 14.73 -15.68 -11.86
C LEU A 157 15.96 -16.60 -11.81
N SER A 158 16.19 -17.29 -10.69
CA SER A 158 17.31 -18.24 -10.57
C SER A 158 17.14 -19.42 -11.53
N LEU A 159 15.90 -19.90 -11.68
CA LEU A 159 15.55 -20.97 -12.62
C LEU A 159 15.80 -20.60 -14.09
N LEU A 160 15.67 -19.32 -14.47
CA LEU A 160 16.04 -18.85 -15.82
C LEU A 160 17.55 -18.98 -16.09
N SER A 161 18.37 -19.01 -15.05
CA SER A 161 19.83 -19.18 -15.14
C SER A 161 20.30 -20.57 -14.69
N ALA A 162 19.41 -21.58 -14.73
CA ALA A 162 19.66 -22.95 -14.27
C ALA A 162 20.26 -23.02 -12.85
N ASP A 163 19.80 -22.15 -11.95
CA ASP A 163 20.24 -22.01 -10.55
C ASP A 163 21.75 -21.75 -10.32
N GLN A 164 22.51 -21.46 -11.37
CA GLN A 164 23.95 -21.17 -11.24
C GLN A 164 24.25 -19.80 -10.62
N ARG A 165 23.26 -18.89 -10.58
CA ARG A 165 23.43 -17.48 -10.21
C ARG A 165 22.35 -16.99 -9.24
N VAL A 166 22.07 -17.76 -8.19
CA VAL A 166 21.06 -17.41 -7.17
C VAL A 166 21.39 -16.08 -6.49
N GLY A 167 22.65 -15.85 -6.10
CA GLY A 167 23.06 -14.59 -5.47
C GLY A 167 22.86 -13.35 -6.35
N VAL A 168 23.16 -13.46 -7.65
CA VAL A 168 22.92 -12.36 -8.62
C VAL A 168 21.42 -12.13 -8.81
N SER A 169 20.62 -13.20 -8.85
CA SER A 169 19.17 -13.11 -8.97
C SER A 169 18.55 -12.43 -7.74
N ALA A 170 18.97 -12.84 -6.54
CA ALA A 170 18.58 -12.22 -5.28
C ALA A 170 18.97 -10.74 -5.22
N GLY A 171 20.21 -10.40 -5.59
CA GLY A 171 20.69 -9.02 -5.64
C GLY A 171 19.91 -8.14 -6.63
N ALA A 172 19.60 -8.65 -7.82
CA ALA A 172 18.83 -7.92 -8.83
C ALA A 172 17.39 -7.63 -8.38
N ILE A 173 16.71 -8.65 -7.83
CA ILE A 173 15.36 -8.51 -7.28
C ILE A 173 15.36 -7.57 -6.07
N GLY A 174 16.29 -7.75 -5.12
CA GLY A 174 16.41 -6.90 -3.95
C GLY A 174 16.65 -5.43 -4.31
N THR A 175 17.55 -5.17 -5.26
CA THR A 175 17.82 -3.80 -5.75
C THR A 175 16.58 -3.18 -6.38
N CYS A 176 15.86 -3.91 -7.24
CA CYS A 176 14.63 -3.42 -7.87
C CYS A 176 13.52 -3.17 -6.84
N ALA A 177 13.33 -4.08 -5.88
CA ALA A 177 12.35 -3.92 -4.82
C ALA A 177 12.65 -2.69 -3.96
N THR A 178 13.90 -2.49 -3.54
CA THR A 178 14.31 -1.33 -2.76
C THR A 178 14.13 -0.02 -3.54
N LEU A 179 14.53 0.02 -4.82
CA LEU A 179 14.28 1.19 -5.67
C LEU A 179 12.79 1.50 -5.80
N GLY A 180 11.97 0.46 -5.95
CA GLY A 180 10.52 0.56 -5.94
C GLY A 180 10.00 1.16 -4.64
N SER A 181 10.46 0.66 -3.49
CA SER A 181 10.08 1.18 -2.16
C SER A 181 10.50 2.64 -1.96
N VAL A 182 11.70 3.04 -2.37
CA VAL A 182 12.15 4.45 -2.30
C VAL A 182 11.24 5.35 -3.13
N LEU A 183 10.99 4.99 -4.40
CA LEU A 183 10.12 5.78 -5.28
C LEU A 183 8.68 5.77 -4.79
N GLY A 184 8.18 4.64 -4.28
CA GLY A 184 6.87 4.52 -3.67
C GLY A 184 6.72 5.41 -2.44
N THR A 185 7.76 5.50 -1.61
CA THR A 185 7.79 6.36 -0.41
C THR A 185 7.67 7.83 -0.79
N PHE A 186 8.53 8.31 -1.71
CA PHE A 186 8.50 9.71 -2.16
C PHE A 186 7.21 10.05 -2.92
N ALA A 187 6.77 9.16 -3.81
CA ALA A 187 5.52 9.33 -4.52
C ALA A 187 4.35 9.41 -3.51
N THR A 188 4.30 8.52 -2.53
CA THR A 188 3.22 8.49 -1.54
C THR A 188 3.20 9.76 -0.69
N GLY A 189 4.34 10.12 -0.09
CA GLY A 189 4.45 11.25 0.82
C GLY A 189 4.30 12.61 0.14
N PHE A 190 4.90 12.81 -1.04
CA PHE A 190 4.98 14.14 -1.66
C PHE A 190 3.97 14.37 -2.78
N VAL A 191 3.44 13.32 -3.41
CA VAL A 191 2.57 13.48 -4.59
C VAL A 191 1.18 12.90 -4.34
N LEU A 192 1.09 11.64 -3.91
CA LEU A 192 -0.19 10.94 -3.82
C LEU A 192 -1.03 11.46 -2.67
N ILE A 193 -0.51 11.51 -1.43
CA ILE A 193 -1.28 11.98 -0.26
C ILE A 193 -1.76 13.44 -0.42
N PRO A 194 -0.93 14.39 -0.91
CA PRO A 194 -1.38 15.78 -1.04
C PRO A 194 -2.40 16.01 -2.17
N HIS A 195 -2.34 15.22 -3.25
CA HIS A 195 -3.15 15.48 -4.45
C HIS A 195 -4.33 14.51 -4.67
N LEU A 196 -4.29 13.33 -4.05
CA LEU A 196 -5.29 12.28 -4.24
C LEU A 196 -5.95 11.90 -2.91
N SER A 197 -7.23 11.50 -2.99
CA SER A 197 -7.90 10.90 -1.83
C SER A 197 -7.32 9.52 -1.52
N LEU A 198 -7.30 9.13 -0.24
CA LEU A 198 -6.76 7.83 0.20
C LEU A 198 -7.40 6.65 -0.56
N HIS A 199 -8.71 6.71 -0.81
CA HIS A 199 -9.40 5.68 -1.61
C HIS A 199 -8.78 5.52 -3.00
N ARG A 200 -8.50 6.62 -3.70
CA ARG A 200 -7.87 6.59 -5.04
C ARG A 200 -6.44 6.05 -4.98
N ILE A 201 -5.71 6.32 -3.91
CA ILE A 201 -4.34 5.82 -3.71
C ILE A 201 -4.34 4.29 -3.61
N PHE A 202 -5.16 3.73 -2.72
CA PHE A 202 -5.26 2.28 -2.54
C PHE A 202 -5.79 1.58 -3.80
N TRP A 203 -6.79 2.17 -4.45
CA TRP A 203 -7.33 1.62 -5.70
C TRP A 203 -6.34 1.69 -6.85
N GLY A 204 -5.60 2.80 -6.97
CA GLY A 204 -4.53 2.94 -7.96
C GLY A 204 -3.42 1.92 -7.74
N ALA A 205 -2.96 1.75 -6.49
CA ALA A 205 -1.96 0.77 -6.12
C ALA A 205 -2.42 -0.67 -6.43
N GLY A 206 -3.65 -1.00 -6.03
CA GLY A 206 -4.27 -2.29 -6.37
C GLY A 206 -4.41 -2.47 -7.88
N ALA A 207 -4.79 -1.43 -8.63
CA ALA A 207 -4.96 -1.50 -10.08
C ALA A 207 -3.64 -1.78 -10.79
N VAL A 208 -2.55 -1.12 -10.37
CA VAL A 208 -1.21 -1.38 -10.90
C VAL A 208 -0.78 -2.82 -10.66
N LEU A 209 -1.01 -3.37 -9.46
CA LEU A 209 -0.75 -4.78 -9.16
C LEU A 209 -1.66 -5.72 -9.96
N GLY A 210 -2.93 -5.38 -10.12
CA GLY A 210 -3.90 -6.17 -10.89
C GLY A 210 -3.56 -6.22 -12.38
N LEU A 211 -3.11 -5.10 -12.96
CA LEU A 211 -2.61 -5.03 -14.32
C LEU A 211 -1.35 -5.88 -14.51
N LEU A 212 -0.44 -5.85 -13.53
CA LEU A 212 0.73 -6.71 -13.55
C LEU A 212 0.35 -8.19 -13.44
N ALA A 213 -0.58 -8.55 -12.55
CA ALA A 213 -1.10 -9.91 -12.43
C ALA A 213 -1.73 -10.39 -13.75
N LEU A 214 -2.56 -9.54 -14.37
CA LEU A 214 -3.16 -9.81 -15.68
C LEU A 214 -2.09 -10.02 -16.76
N ALA A 215 -1.06 -9.18 -16.81
CA ALA A 215 0.08 -9.36 -17.71
C ALA A 215 0.76 -10.73 -17.49
N GLY A 216 0.98 -11.12 -16.23
CA GLY A 216 1.53 -12.44 -15.88
C GLY A 216 0.68 -13.60 -16.43
N TYR A 217 -0.64 -13.52 -16.27
CA TYR A 217 -1.54 -14.54 -16.82
C TYR A 217 -1.55 -14.58 -18.35
N LEU A 218 -1.65 -13.43 -19.02
CA LEU A 218 -1.75 -13.35 -20.48
C LEU A 218 -0.47 -13.81 -21.18
N LEU A 219 0.69 -13.50 -20.59
CA LEU A 219 2.00 -13.80 -21.14
C LEU A 219 2.46 -15.24 -20.84
N PHE A 220 2.13 -15.79 -19.66
CA PHE A 220 2.76 -17.03 -19.17
C PHE A 220 1.78 -18.17 -18.87
N SER A 221 0.47 -17.92 -18.74
CA SER A 221 -0.49 -19.01 -18.52
C SER A 221 -0.94 -19.66 -19.83
N ARG A 222 -0.68 -20.96 -19.99
CA ARG A 222 -1.13 -21.78 -21.15
C ARG A 222 -2.46 -22.52 -20.91
N ARG A 223 -2.98 -22.56 -19.68
CA ARG A 223 -4.09 -23.46 -19.28
C ARG A 223 -5.43 -22.77 -19.04
N LEU A 224 -5.47 -21.47 -18.77
CA LEU A 224 -6.73 -20.73 -18.62
C LEU A 224 -7.05 -19.98 -19.92
N PRO A 225 -8.30 -20.02 -20.40
CA PRO A 225 -8.70 -19.20 -21.55
C PRO A 225 -8.50 -17.73 -21.18
N ARG A 226 -7.68 -17.02 -21.97
CA ARG A 226 -7.28 -15.62 -21.76
C ARG A 226 -8.47 -14.68 -21.48
N THR A 227 -9.64 -15.00 -22.02
CA THR A 227 -10.90 -14.27 -21.85
C THR A 227 -11.49 -14.36 -20.43
N ARG A 228 -11.40 -15.52 -19.75
CA ARG A 228 -11.94 -15.68 -18.38
C ARG A 228 -11.10 -14.96 -17.33
N VAL A 229 -9.79 -14.92 -17.53
CA VAL A 229 -8.87 -14.22 -16.61
C VAL A 229 -8.96 -12.71 -16.80
N ALA A 230 -9.01 -12.23 -18.05
CA ALA A 230 -9.29 -10.84 -18.34
C ALA A 230 -10.65 -10.41 -17.78
N ALA A 231 -11.70 -11.22 -17.96
CA ALA A 231 -13.01 -10.95 -17.38
C ALA A 231 -13.00 -10.96 -15.84
N ALA A 232 -12.31 -11.89 -15.18
CA ALA A 232 -12.25 -11.93 -13.72
C ALA A 232 -11.50 -10.72 -13.13
N VAL A 233 -10.42 -10.26 -13.76
CA VAL A 233 -9.69 -9.05 -13.34
C VAL A 233 -10.52 -7.79 -13.62
N LEU A 234 -11.21 -7.73 -14.76
CA LEU A 234 -12.05 -6.61 -15.14
C LEU A 234 -13.31 -6.53 -14.28
N VAL A 235 -13.89 -7.68 -13.89
CA VAL A 235 -15.00 -7.79 -12.93
C VAL A 235 -14.52 -7.48 -11.52
N ALA A 236 -13.35 -7.92 -11.09
CA ALA A 236 -12.79 -7.55 -9.78
C ALA A 236 -12.49 -6.04 -9.70
N GLY A 237 -11.94 -5.46 -10.77
CA GLY A 237 -11.70 -4.03 -10.89
C GLY A 237 -13.00 -3.20 -10.94
N LEU A 238 -14.00 -3.65 -11.70
CA LEU A 238 -15.33 -3.02 -11.74
C LEU A 238 -16.12 -3.20 -10.44
N ALA A 239 -16.02 -4.36 -9.78
CA ALA A 239 -16.65 -4.61 -8.49
C ALA A 239 -16.03 -3.71 -7.42
N ALA A 240 -14.69 -3.63 -7.34
CA ALA A 240 -14.00 -2.69 -6.46
C ALA A 240 -14.41 -1.24 -6.76
N ALA A 241 -14.44 -0.84 -8.04
CA ALA A 241 -14.89 0.50 -8.46
C ALA A 241 -16.34 0.81 -8.09
N SER A 242 -17.24 -0.19 -8.19
CA SER A 242 -18.64 -0.06 -7.80
C SER A 242 -18.83 0.00 -6.28
N LEU A 243 -17.98 -0.70 -5.51
CA LEU A 243 -18.02 -0.74 -4.05
C LEU A 243 -17.56 0.57 -3.40
N GLY A 244 -16.60 1.31 -3.97
CA GLY A 244 -16.32 2.68 -3.51
C GLY A 244 -17.17 3.76 -4.17
N GLY A 245 -18.03 3.39 -5.11
CA GLY A 245 -19.18 4.20 -5.52
C GLY A 245 -20.36 4.09 -4.55
N LEU A 246 -20.42 3.02 -3.74
CA LEU A 246 -21.33 2.92 -2.60
C LEU A 246 -20.81 3.86 -1.52
N ARG A 247 -21.32 5.10 -1.58
CA ARG A 247 -21.29 6.10 -0.51
C ARG A 247 -21.29 5.40 0.84
N SER A 248 -20.30 5.70 1.69
CA SER A 248 -20.38 5.42 3.12
C SER A 248 -21.76 5.83 3.60
N ALA A 249 -22.53 4.86 4.10
CA ALA A 249 -23.75 5.11 4.84
C ALA A 249 -23.36 5.94 6.07
N ARG A 250 -23.41 7.26 5.93
CA ARG A 250 -23.17 8.20 7.03
C ARG A 250 -24.34 8.08 8.00
N LEU A 251 -24.04 7.68 9.23
CA LEU A 251 -24.87 7.92 10.42
C LEU A 251 -24.85 9.43 10.78
N PRO A 252 -25.77 9.94 11.62
CA PRO A 252 -26.46 11.23 11.47
C PRO A 252 -25.69 12.44 12.03
N GLU A 253 -24.39 12.56 11.72
CA GLU A 253 -23.64 13.81 11.90
C GLU A 253 -23.49 14.48 10.53
N THR A 254 -23.88 15.76 10.45
CA THR A 254 -23.71 16.50 9.18
C THR A 254 -22.25 16.93 9.06
N ILE A 255 -21.43 16.09 8.42
CA ILE A 255 -20.07 16.47 8.03
C ILE A 255 -20.18 17.49 6.89
N LEU A 256 -19.88 18.76 7.19
CA LEU A 256 -19.94 19.87 6.24
C LEU A 256 -18.73 19.91 5.31
N PHE A 257 -17.56 19.63 5.87
CA PHE A 257 -16.30 19.71 5.16
C PHE A 257 -15.37 18.61 5.63
N GLU A 258 -14.65 18.01 4.67
CA GLU A 258 -13.70 16.96 4.94
C GLU A 258 -12.58 16.99 3.91
N GLN A 259 -11.35 17.12 4.38
CA GLN A 259 -10.16 17.11 3.54
C GLN A 259 -8.97 16.48 4.26
N THR A 260 -8.22 15.63 3.57
CA THR A 260 -6.95 15.10 4.07
C THR A 260 -5.81 15.99 3.59
N THR A 261 -5.01 16.52 4.52
CA THR A 261 -3.81 17.32 4.24
C THR A 261 -2.55 16.53 4.56
N PRO A 262 -1.34 17.02 4.22
CA PRO A 262 -0.09 16.38 4.63
C PRO A 262 0.10 16.27 6.15
N TYR A 263 -0.62 17.06 6.94
CA TYR A 263 -0.49 17.08 8.40
C TYR A 263 -1.63 16.32 9.07
N HIS A 264 -2.87 16.70 8.77
CA HIS A 264 -4.07 16.19 9.44
C HIS A 264 -5.21 15.92 8.45
N ARG A 265 -6.13 15.03 8.83
CA ARG A 265 -7.47 14.97 8.24
C ARG A 265 -8.34 16.01 8.94
N ILE A 266 -8.71 17.05 8.19
CA ILE A 266 -9.54 18.15 8.67
C ILE A 266 -11.00 17.77 8.45
N ARG A 267 -11.81 17.80 9.51
CA ARG A 267 -13.27 17.60 9.44
C ARG A 267 -14.01 18.73 10.14
N VAL A 268 -15.06 19.23 9.51
CA VAL A 268 -16.01 20.16 10.11
C VAL A 268 -17.33 19.45 10.27
N VAL A 269 -17.75 19.25 11.52
CA VAL A 269 -18.91 18.43 11.87
C VAL A 269 -19.92 19.28 12.63
N GLU A 270 -21.19 19.17 12.24
CA GLU A 270 -22.29 19.78 12.99
C GLU A 270 -23.07 18.72 13.77
N ALA A 271 -23.03 18.84 15.10
CA ALA A 271 -23.75 17.98 16.02
C ALA A 271 -24.91 18.74 16.70
N PRO A 272 -26.09 18.14 16.86
CA PRO A 272 -27.18 18.73 17.63
C PRO A 272 -26.85 18.68 19.12
N VAL A 273 -27.23 19.74 19.86
CA VAL A 273 -27.11 19.81 21.33
C VAL A 273 -28.51 19.81 21.96
N ALA A 274 -28.61 19.35 23.22
CA ALA A 274 -29.87 19.15 23.95
C ALA A 274 -30.80 20.38 23.98
N ASP A 275 -30.27 21.60 23.87
CA ASP A 275 -31.05 22.86 23.83
C ASP A 275 -31.65 23.22 22.46
N GLY A 276 -31.55 22.34 21.45
CA GLY A 276 -31.99 22.62 20.09
C GLY A 276 -31.10 23.60 19.32
N ASP A 277 -29.92 23.93 19.88
CA ASP A 277 -28.82 24.57 19.16
C ASP A 277 -27.95 23.50 18.46
N ARG A 278 -27.15 23.93 17.49
CA ARG A 278 -26.17 23.08 16.81
C ARG A 278 -24.78 23.62 17.10
N VAL A 279 -23.85 22.72 17.40
CA VAL A 279 -22.44 23.07 17.54
C VAL A 279 -21.70 22.61 16.30
N ARG A 280 -20.87 23.50 15.77
CA ARG A 280 -19.94 23.18 14.69
C ARG A 280 -18.56 22.96 15.29
N TYR A 281 -18.03 21.75 15.17
CA TYR A 281 -16.70 21.38 15.62
C TYR A 281 -15.71 21.32 14.46
N LEU A 282 -14.48 21.75 14.71
CA LEU A 282 -13.31 21.52 13.87
C LEU A 282 -12.50 20.37 14.47
N PHE A 283 -12.37 19.28 13.73
CA PHE A 283 -11.52 18.16 14.08
C PHE A 283 -10.26 18.14 13.22
N LEU A 284 -9.12 17.90 13.88
CA LEU A 284 -7.90 17.44 13.23
C LEU A 284 -7.65 16.00 13.66
N ASP A 285 -7.78 15.07 12.71
CA ASP A 285 -7.77 13.63 12.97
C ASP A 285 -8.88 13.23 13.98
N THR A 286 -8.51 12.88 15.22
CA THR A 286 -9.42 12.55 16.32
C THR A 286 -9.63 13.70 17.31
N THR A 287 -8.81 14.76 17.26
CA THR A 287 -8.81 15.83 18.26
C THR A 287 -9.76 16.95 17.87
N VAL A 288 -10.53 17.47 18.84
CA VAL A 288 -11.33 18.68 18.67
C VAL A 288 -10.42 19.88 18.86
N GLU A 289 -10.12 20.57 17.78
CA GLU A 289 -9.29 21.78 17.81
C GLU A 289 -10.12 23.05 17.97
N GLY A 290 -11.43 23.00 17.78
CA GLY A 290 -12.27 24.17 18.00
C GLY A 290 -13.75 23.87 17.83
N GLY A 291 -14.60 24.77 18.30
CA GLY A 291 -16.03 24.66 18.03
C GLY A 291 -16.79 25.91 18.43
N CYS A 292 -17.92 26.15 17.76
CA CYS A 292 -18.80 27.26 18.07
C CYS A 292 -20.28 26.84 18.03
N PHE A 293 -21.05 27.45 18.92
CA PHE A 293 -22.51 27.37 18.91
C PHE A 293 -23.06 28.21 17.75
N LEU A 294 -23.89 27.64 16.88
CA LEU A 294 -24.36 28.33 15.68
C LEU A 294 -25.33 29.48 15.99
N ARG A 295 -26.15 29.38 17.05
CA ARG A 295 -27.06 30.49 17.42
C ARG A 295 -26.33 31.64 18.11
N SER A 296 -25.43 31.34 19.04
CA SER A 296 -24.80 32.37 19.88
C SER A 296 -23.45 32.86 19.36
N GLY A 297 -22.81 32.12 18.44
CA GLY A 297 -21.44 32.38 17.99
C GLY A 297 -20.37 32.14 19.06
N LYS A 298 -20.75 31.73 20.27
CA LYS A 298 -19.83 31.52 21.39
C LYS A 298 -18.98 30.26 21.21
N PRO A 299 -17.75 30.23 21.75
CA PRO A 299 -16.91 29.06 21.73
C PRO A 299 -17.53 27.91 22.53
N ALA A 300 -17.51 26.72 21.95
CA ALA A 300 -18.01 25.49 22.55
C ALA A 300 -16.92 24.68 23.27
N VAL A 301 -15.64 25.00 23.04
CA VAL A 301 -14.51 24.23 23.59
C VAL A 301 -13.94 24.94 24.83
N PRO A 302 -13.65 24.22 25.94
CA PRO A 302 -13.24 24.83 27.21
C PRO A 302 -12.01 25.75 27.09
N TYR A 303 -11.01 25.37 26.29
CA TYR A 303 -9.81 26.18 26.13
C TYR A 303 -10.11 27.50 25.39
N GLN A 304 -11.06 27.50 24.45
CA GLN A 304 -11.48 28.71 23.72
C GLN A 304 -12.26 29.65 24.65
N GLN A 305 -13.09 29.08 25.52
CA GLN A 305 -13.79 29.84 26.57
C GLN A 305 -12.80 30.47 27.56
N ALA A 306 -11.73 29.74 27.93
CA ALA A 306 -10.66 30.29 28.75
C ALA A 306 -9.96 31.49 28.06
N TRP A 307 -9.81 31.47 26.74
CA TRP A 307 -9.24 32.60 26.00
C TRP A 307 -10.16 33.84 25.96
N GLU A 308 -11.49 33.64 25.98
CA GLU A 308 -12.42 34.77 26.11
C GLU A 308 -12.29 35.47 27.46
N LEU A 309 -12.03 34.73 28.55
CA LEU A 309 -11.74 35.31 29.85
C LEU A 309 -10.49 36.20 29.78
N VAL A 310 -9.43 35.75 29.10
CA VAL A 310 -8.19 36.53 28.92
C VAL A 310 -8.47 37.84 28.18
N ARG A 311 -9.33 37.85 27.15
CA ARG A 311 -9.74 39.10 26.46
C ARG A 311 -10.48 40.07 27.37
N GLY A 312 -11.23 39.57 28.35
CA GLY A 312 -11.89 40.40 29.36
C GLY A 312 -10.91 41.13 30.28
N TYR A 313 -9.78 40.49 30.63
CA TYR A 313 -8.74 41.08 31.46
C TYR A 313 -7.69 41.89 30.67
N PHE A 314 -7.46 41.53 29.41
CA PHE A 314 -6.46 42.16 28.54
C PHE A 314 -7.11 42.60 27.21
N PRO A 315 -7.76 43.78 27.17
CA PRO A 315 -8.47 44.26 25.98
C PRO A 315 -7.52 44.59 24.80
N GLN A 316 -6.23 44.75 25.07
CA GLN A 316 -5.16 44.83 24.06
C GLN A 316 -4.04 43.84 24.39
N PRO A 317 -4.13 42.57 23.95
CA PRO A 317 -3.04 41.64 24.12
C PRO A 317 -1.85 42.12 23.28
N ARG A 318 -0.82 42.69 23.92
CA ARG A 318 0.46 42.95 23.27
C ARG A 318 1.03 41.59 22.84
N ARG A 319 1.58 41.51 21.62
CA ARG A 319 2.31 40.31 21.15
C ARG A 319 3.38 39.98 22.19
N VAL A 320 3.22 38.85 22.88
CA VAL A 320 4.31 38.24 23.61
C VAL A 320 5.17 37.59 22.54
N ALA A 321 6.31 38.21 22.27
CA ALA A 321 7.31 37.71 21.32
C ALA A 321 7.96 36.43 21.86
#